data_AF-A0A6F8YT10-F1
#
_entry.id   AF-A0A6F8YT10-F1
#
_cell.length_a   1.000
_cell.length_b   1.000
_cell.length_c   1.000
_cell.angle_alpha   90.00
_cell.angle_beta   90.00
_cell.angle_gamma   90.00
#
_symmetry.space_group_name_H-M   'P 1'
#
loop_
_entity.id
_entity.type
_entity.pdbx_description
1 polymer ?
#
loop_
_entity_poly.entity_id
_entity_poly.type
_entity_poly.pdbx_seq_one_letter_code
_entity_poly.pdbx_strand_id
1 'polypeptide(L)' 'MFPSARAGKHATPRALSTRLHRIGIQARAMRQAALIQLAAEIPPAMLAGTLGIHPTTAVKWTKLAGGNWTSYAARTSSK' A
#
# COMPACT_ATOMS: atom_id res chain seq x y z
N MET A 1 -3.08 -6.54 -17.98
CA MET A 1 -3.70 -7.68 -17.25
C MET A 1 -2.66 -8.78 -17.06
N PHE A 2 -2.66 -9.48 -15.92
CA PHE A 2 -1.60 -10.45 -15.62
C PHE A 2 -1.78 -11.76 -16.41
N PRO A 3 -0.73 -12.26 -17.09
CA PRO A 3 -0.80 -13.47 -17.89
C PRO A 3 -1.00 -14.70 -17.00
N SER A 4 -1.92 -15.60 -17.38
CA SER A 4 -2.05 -16.93 -16.78
C SER A 4 -1.36 -17.98 -17.64
N ALA A 5 -1.08 -19.15 -17.05
CA ALA A 5 -0.48 -20.28 -17.78
C ALA A 5 -1.42 -20.90 -18.84
N ARG A 6 -2.71 -20.53 -18.85
CA ARG A 6 -3.65 -20.92 -19.90
C ARG A 6 -3.89 -19.72 -20.82
N ALA A 7 -3.53 -19.86 -22.10
CA ALA A 7 -3.78 -18.87 -23.13
C ALA A 7 -5.26 -18.44 -23.12
N GLY A 8 -5.52 -17.13 -23.10
CA GLY A 8 -6.87 -16.57 -23.14
C GLY A 8 -7.60 -16.42 -21.78
N LYS A 9 -7.01 -16.80 -20.64
CA LYS A 9 -7.61 -16.54 -19.31
C LYS A 9 -6.72 -15.63 -18.46
N HIS A 10 -7.32 -14.64 -17.81
CA HIS A 10 -6.64 -13.81 -16.82
C HIS A 10 -6.25 -14.65 -15.60
N ALA A 11 -5.06 -14.39 -15.05
CA ALA A 11 -4.66 -15.05 -13.81
C ALA A 11 -5.61 -14.63 -12.69
N THR A 12 -6.30 -15.59 -12.07
CA THR A 12 -7.09 -15.29 -10.88
C THR A 12 -6.15 -14.82 -9.77
N PRO A 13 -6.57 -13.86 -8.91
CA PRO A 13 -5.73 -13.34 -7.84
C PRO A 13 -5.17 -14.44 -6.92
N ARG A 14 -5.94 -15.53 -6.74
CA ARG A 14 -5.53 -16.71 -5.97
C ARG A 14 -4.42 -17.50 -6.65
N ALA A 15 -4.54 -17.76 -7.96
CA ALA A 15 -3.51 -18.47 -8.71
C ALA A 15 -2.20 -17.68 -8.79
N LEU A 16 -2.29 -16.36 -8.94
CA LEU A 16 -1.13 -15.47 -8.91
C LEU A 16 -0.46 -15.47 -7.53
N SER A 17 -1.24 -15.36 -6.45
CA SER A 17 -0.71 -15.39 -5.08
C SER A 17 -0.03 -16.72 -4.75
N THR A 18 -0.62 -17.86 -5.15
CA THR A 18 0.03 -19.18 -4.99
C THR A 18 1.34 -19.26 -5.74
N ARG A 19 1.41 -18.70 -6.96
CA ARG A 19 2.63 -18.69 -7.77
C ARG A 19 3.72 -17.81 -7.15
N LEU A 20 3.35 -16.64 -6.64
CA LEU A 20 4.26 -15.75 -5.90
C LEU A 20 4.77 -16.42 -4.62
N HIS A 21 3.89 -17.07 -3.85
CA HIS A 21 4.29 -17.81 -2.65
C HIS A 21 5.27 -18.94 -2.97
N ARG A 22 5.10 -19.65 -4.09
CA ARG A 22 5.99 -20.73 -4.50
C ARG A 22 7.43 -20.25 -4.76
N ILE A 23 7.62 -19.00 -5.15
CA ILE A 23 8.94 -18.38 -5.35
C ILE A 23 9.39 -17.56 -4.13
N GLY A 24 8.78 -17.76 -2.97
CA GLY A 24 9.11 -17.07 -1.71
C GLY A 24 8.54 -15.66 -1.59
N ILE A 25 7.80 -15.16 -2.59
CA ILE A 25 7.23 -13.81 -2.56
C ILE A 25 5.88 -13.85 -1.86
N GLN A 26 5.84 -13.36 -0.62
CA GLN A 26 4.59 -13.15 0.11
C GLN A 26 3.95 -11.83 -0.30
N ALA A 27 3.01 -11.88 -1.26
CA ALA A 27 2.38 -10.69 -1.84
C ALA A 27 1.78 -9.73 -0.79
N ARG A 28 1.21 -10.27 0.30
CA ARG A 28 0.65 -9.47 1.39
C ARG A 28 1.72 -8.80 2.25
N ALA A 29 2.84 -9.47 2.53
CA ALA A 29 3.94 -8.88 3.29
C ALA A 29 4.65 -7.79 2.46
N MET A 30 4.92 -8.07 1.19
CA MET A 30 5.49 -7.11 0.24
C MET A 30 4.61 -5.87 0.09
N ARG A 31 3.28 -6.05 0.01
CA ARG A 31 2.34 -4.93 -0.01
C ARG A 31 2.43 -4.08 1.25
N GLN A 32 2.54 -4.70 2.42
CA GLN A 32 2.67 -3.96 3.68
C GLN A 32 3.99 -3.19 3.75
N ALA A 33 5.10 -3.80 3.35
CA ALA A 33 6.39 -3.14 3.29
C ALA A 33 6.37 -1.93 2.33
N ALA A 34 5.80 -2.10 1.13
CA ALA A 34 5.63 -1.02 0.17
C ALA A 34 4.72 0.10 0.70
N LEU A 35 3.66 -0.23 1.43
CA LEU A 35 2.78 0.75 2.07
C LEU A 35 3.52 1.54 3.16
N ILE A 36 4.35 0.87 3.96
CA ILE A 36 5.16 1.51 5.01
C ILE A 36 6.20 2.45 4.37
N GLN A 37 6.89 2.00 3.33
CA GLN A 37 7.84 2.83 2.60
C GLN A 37 7.16 4.07 2.00
N LEU A 38 6.03 3.88 1.30
CA LEU A 38 5.29 5.00 0.73
C LEU A 38 4.78 5.97 1.82
N ALA A 39 4.33 5.45 2.96
CA ALA A 39 3.91 6.25 4.10
C ALA A 39 5.04 7.07 4.77
N ALA A 40 6.30 6.68 4.54
CA ALA A 40 7.47 7.45 4.94
C ALA A 40 7.83 8.58 3.95
N GLU A 41 7.38 8.50 2.70
CA GLU A 41 7.71 9.46 1.62
C GLU A 41 6.61 10.50 1.35
N ILE A 42 5.34 10.20 1.69
CA ILE A 42 4.22 11.12 1.44
C ILE A 42 3.34 11.38 2.68
N PRO A 43 2.72 12.57 2.78
CA PRO A 43 1.80 12.88 3.87
C PRO A 43 0.54 11.99 3.90
N PRO A 44 -0.09 11.78 5.08
CA PRO A 44 -1.22 10.85 5.23
C PRO A 44 -2.44 11.17 4.35
N ALA A 45 -2.75 12.44 4.10
CA ALA A 45 -3.90 12.81 3.28
C ALA A 45 -3.63 12.60 1.77
N MET A 46 -2.39 12.78 1.32
CA MET A 46 -1.96 12.36 -0.02
C MET A 46 -1.98 10.83 -0.14
N LEU A 47 -1.56 10.12 0.90
CA LEU A 47 -1.63 8.67 0.95
C LEU A 47 -3.08 8.14 0.91
N ALA A 48 -4.00 8.80 1.61
CA ALA A 48 -5.43 8.49 1.54
C ALA A 48 -6.01 8.71 0.14
N GLY A 49 -5.65 9.81 -0.53
CA GLY A 49 -6.08 10.11 -1.90
C GLY A 49 -5.50 9.15 -2.93
N THR A 50 -4.22 8.81 -2.82
CA THR A 50 -3.52 7.90 -3.75
C THR A 50 -3.99 6.45 -3.62
N LEU A 51 -4.26 5.98 -2.41
CA LEU A 51 -4.68 4.60 -2.17
C LEU A 51 -6.20 4.42 -2.02
N GLY A 52 -6.96 5.52 -2.01
CA GLY A 52 -8.42 5.49 -1.78
C GLY A 52 -8.80 4.94 -0.40
N ILE A 53 -7.92 5.05 0.60
CA ILE A 53 -8.17 4.53 1.96
C ILE A 53 -8.66 5.64 2.90
N HIS A 54 -9.41 5.25 3.94
CA HIS A 54 -9.91 6.20 4.91
C HIS A 54 -8.75 6.98 5.60
N PRO A 55 -8.86 8.30 5.82
CA PRO A 55 -7.79 9.12 6.40
C PRO A 55 -7.23 8.59 7.72
N THR A 56 -8.10 8.03 8.58
CA THR A 56 -7.67 7.41 9.85
C THR A 56 -6.79 6.17 9.65
N THR A 57 -7.00 5.44 8.55
CA THR A 57 -6.16 4.29 8.18
C THR A 57 -4.81 4.77 7.66
N ALA A 58 -4.79 5.83 6.84
CA ALA A 58 -3.56 6.45 6.38
C ALA A 58 -2.70 6.96 7.54
N VAL A 59 -3.28 7.63 8.54
CA VAL A 59 -2.57 8.09 9.75
C VAL A 59 -1.94 6.95 10.54
N LYS A 60 -2.61 5.78 10.63
CA LYS A 60 -2.04 4.59 11.28
C LYS A 60 -0.80 4.09 10.54
N TRP A 61 -0.84 4.03 9.21
CA TRP A 61 0.28 3.60 8.39
C TRP A 61 1.47 4.56 8.45
N THR A 62 1.23 5.88 8.44
CA THR A 62 2.30 6.88 8.59
C THR A 62 2.96 6.84 9.97
N LYS A 63 2.17 6.57 11.03
CA LYS A 63 2.73 6.33 12.38
C LYS A 63 3.62 5.08 12.41
N LEU A 64 3.19 4.00 11.73
CA LEU A 64 3.98 2.77 11.61
C LEU A 64 5.28 2.98 10.83
N ALA A 65 5.27 3.90 9.86
CA ALA A 65 6.41 4.24 9.02
C ALA A 65 7.40 5.24 9.66
N GLY A 66 7.06 5.83 10.81
CA GLY A 66 7.93 6.78 11.50
C GLY A 66 8.12 8.13 10.78
N GLY A 67 7.28 8.46 9.79
CA GLY A 67 7.37 9.70 9.03
C GLY A 67 6.99 10.92 9.89
N ASN A 68 7.94 11.85 10.08
CA ASN A 68 7.75 13.03 10.93
C ASN A 68 7.08 14.18 10.14
N TRP A 69 5.77 14.08 9.92
CA TRP A 69 4.99 14.99 9.06
C TRP A 69 4.36 16.20 9.81
N THR A 70 5.01 16.66 10.90
CA THR A 70 4.50 17.71 11.80
C THR A 70 4.08 18.99 11.07
N SER A 71 4.81 19.41 10.04
CA SER A 71 4.47 20.60 9.23
C SER A 71 3.21 20.44 8.39
N TYR A 72 2.89 19.22 7.92
CA TYR A 72 1.67 18.95 7.15
C TYR A 72 0.44 18.88 8.07
N ALA A 73 0.58 18.20 9.22
CA ALA A 73 -0.48 18.12 10.22
C ALA A 73 -0.89 19.50 10.76
N ALA A 74 0.08 20.40 10.98
CA ALA A 74 -0.19 21.79 11.37
C ALA A 74 -1.02 22.54 10.33
N ARG A 75 -0.74 22.32 9.03
CA ARG A 75 -1.49 22.95 7.92
C ARG A 75 -2.90 22.39 7.77
N THR A 76 -3.11 21.10 8.03
CA THR A 76 -4.46 20.49 7.95
C THR A 76 -5.32 20.75 9.18
N SER A 77 -4.72 20.98 10.35
CA SER A 77 -5.44 21.29 11.60
C SER A 77 -5.91 22.75 11.69
N SER A 78 -5.39 23.63 10.84
CA SER A 78 -5.73 25.05 10.80
C SER A 78 -6.99 25.36 9.96
N LYS A 79 -7.85 24.36 9.72
CA LYS A 79 -9.07 24.53 8.92
C LYS A 79 -10.32 24.27 9.73
#